data_AF-M9LRS3-F1
#
_entry.id   AF-M9LRS3-F1
#
_cell.length_a   1.000
_cell.length_b   1.000
_cell.length_c   1.000
_cell.angle_alpha   90.00
_cell.angle_beta   90.00
_cell.angle_gamma   90.00
#
_symmetry.space_group_name_H-M   'P 1'
#
loop_
_entity.id
_entity.type
_entity.pdbx_description
1 polymer ?
#
loop_
_entity_poly.entity_id
_entity_poly.type
_entity_poly.pdbx_seq_one_letter_code
_entity_poly.pdbx_strand_id
1 'polypeptide(L)'
;MTKNNDYWVKRALQRESESAAKGAALTARMFTEYQRAAREIRRSINDFYARYASEQDLSYDEAVRRLSRPEVKEWKASIGDWVKRINQEQDEAVKALLKAELDALSYNSQISRLEALFGQIQMSLNDLYTVGVRQMRQEFGDLFTAGYYKKAYDIQQRVGFVHEFAKINEDMITNVLSYPWSGADFSARLWENKRML
;
A
#
# COMPACT_ATOMS: atom_id res chain seq x y z
N MET A 1 40.06 29.22 11.22
CA MET A 1 39.48 27.86 11.17
C MET A 1 38.25 27.83 10.25
N THR A 2 38.42 27.97 8.93
CA THR A 2 37.29 28.19 7.99
C THR A 2 37.25 27.22 6.80
N LYS A 3 38.18 26.26 6.71
CA LYS A 3 38.26 25.30 5.60
C LYS A 3 37.41 24.01 5.77
N ASN A 4 36.75 23.83 6.91
CA ASN A 4 36.02 22.58 7.22
C ASN A 4 34.49 22.69 7.07
N ASN A 5 33.94 23.90 6.88
CA ASN A 5 32.48 24.07 6.75
C ASN A 5 31.97 23.51 5.41
N ASP A 6 32.65 23.85 4.31
CA ASP A 6 32.28 23.41 2.96
C ASP A 6 32.22 21.88 2.82
N TYR A 7 33.11 21.17 3.51
CA TYR A 7 33.09 19.71 3.54
C TYR A 7 31.79 19.18 4.17
N TRP A 8 31.42 19.66 5.36
CA TRP A 8 30.21 19.23 6.05
C TRP A 8 28.94 19.65 5.31
N VAL A 9 28.95 20.81 4.67
CA VAL A 9 27.86 21.25 3.79
C VAL A 9 27.70 20.28 2.61
N LYS A 10 28.79 19.97 1.88
CA LYS A 10 28.76 19.01 0.77
C LYS A 10 28.29 17.62 1.23
N ARG A 11 28.73 17.19 2.41
CA ARG A 11 28.34 15.90 2.99
C ARG A 11 26.85 15.87 3.35
N ALA A 12 26.31 16.93 3.96
CA ALA A 12 24.88 17.03 4.24
C ALA A 12 24.05 17.02 2.95
N LEU A 13 24.47 17.76 1.92
CA LEU A 13 23.82 17.74 0.59
C LEU A 13 23.86 16.35 -0.05
N GLN A 14 24.97 15.61 0.10
CA GLN A 14 25.05 14.22 -0.37
C GLN A 14 24.03 13.32 0.36
N ARG A 15 23.90 13.44 1.69
CA ARG A 15 22.90 12.65 2.46
C ARG A 15 21.49 12.93 1.99
N GLU A 16 21.17 14.20 1.75
CA GLU A 16 19.86 14.62 1.25
C GLU A 16 19.61 14.05 -0.14
N SER A 17 20.60 14.13 -1.05
CA SER A 17 20.50 13.56 -2.39
C SER A 17 20.28 12.04 -2.37
N GLU A 18 20.95 11.32 -1.48
CA GLU A 18 20.77 9.87 -1.31
C GLU A 18 19.34 9.54 -0.83
N SER A 19 18.80 10.32 0.12
CA SER A 19 17.43 10.20 0.62
C SER A 19 16.40 10.50 -0.46
N ALA A 20 16.58 11.62 -1.18
CA ALA A 20 15.70 12.03 -2.27
C ALA A 20 15.66 11.00 -3.41
N ALA A 21 16.81 10.40 -3.75
CA ALA A 21 16.87 9.34 -4.77
C ALA A 21 16.06 8.11 -4.39
N LYS A 22 16.12 7.68 -3.11
CA LYS A 22 15.26 6.59 -2.60
C LYS A 22 13.78 6.97 -2.63
N GLY A 23 13.45 8.19 -2.23
CA GLY A 23 12.08 8.72 -2.31
C GLY A 23 11.53 8.68 -3.75
N ALA A 24 12.30 9.17 -4.72
CA ALA A 24 11.92 9.14 -6.13
C ALA A 24 11.73 7.70 -6.65
N ALA A 25 12.60 6.77 -6.25
CA ALA A 25 12.47 5.36 -6.60
C ALA A 25 11.19 4.73 -6.01
N LEU A 26 10.87 5.03 -4.75
CA LEU A 26 9.62 4.60 -4.12
C LEU A 26 8.40 5.17 -4.87
N THR A 27 8.40 6.47 -5.19
CA THR A 27 7.30 7.09 -5.96
C THR A 27 7.09 6.40 -7.30
N ALA A 28 8.16 6.08 -8.03
CA ALA A 28 8.06 5.38 -9.32
C ALA A 28 7.47 3.97 -9.17
N ARG A 29 7.86 3.22 -8.14
CA ARG A 29 7.29 1.89 -7.85
C ARG A 29 5.82 1.99 -7.44
N MET A 30 5.47 2.93 -6.56
CA MET A 30 4.08 3.19 -6.18
C MET A 30 3.24 3.51 -7.41
N PHE A 31 3.69 4.40 -8.30
CA PHE A 31 2.99 4.72 -9.53
C PHE A 31 2.74 3.46 -10.40
N THR A 32 3.72 2.56 -10.47
CA THR A 32 3.57 1.28 -11.19
C THR A 32 2.49 0.40 -10.56
N GLU A 33 2.39 0.34 -9.23
CA GLU A 33 1.32 -0.39 -8.54
C GLU A 33 -0.06 0.22 -8.80
N TYR A 34 -0.18 1.55 -8.81
CA TYR A 34 -1.43 2.23 -9.20
C TYR A 34 -1.83 1.89 -10.63
N GLN A 35 -0.89 1.92 -11.58
CA GLN A 35 -1.15 1.52 -12.97
C GLN A 35 -1.54 0.04 -13.08
N ARG A 36 -0.96 -0.84 -12.26
CA ARG A 36 -1.35 -2.24 -12.19
C ARG A 36 -2.79 -2.38 -11.68
N ALA A 37 -3.13 -1.74 -10.57
CA ALA A 37 -4.49 -1.78 -10.02
C ALA A 37 -5.53 -1.24 -11.01
N ALA A 38 -5.22 -0.13 -11.69
CA ALA A 38 -6.09 0.43 -12.74
C ALA A 38 -6.31 -0.55 -13.91
N ARG A 39 -5.26 -1.30 -14.31
CA ARG A 39 -5.39 -2.34 -15.35
C ARG A 39 -6.26 -3.52 -14.88
N GLU A 40 -6.11 -3.97 -13.64
CA GLU A 40 -6.94 -5.05 -13.09
C GLU A 40 -8.41 -4.61 -12.97
N ILE A 41 -8.68 -3.41 -12.47
CA ILE A 41 -10.03 -2.85 -12.42
C ILE A 41 -10.64 -2.75 -13.82
N ARG A 42 -9.89 -2.23 -14.79
CA ARG A 42 -10.35 -2.15 -16.19
C ARG A 42 -10.63 -3.54 -16.78
N ARG A 43 -9.82 -4.55 -16.43
CA ARG A 43 -10.07 -5.94 -16.83
C ARG A 43 -11.37 -6.45 -16.24
N SER A 44 -11.59 -6.29 -14.93
CA SER A 44 -12.84 -6.70 -14.27
C SER A 44 -14.07 -6.04 -14.90
N ILE A 45 -13.98 -4.75 -15.23
CA ILE A 45 -15.06 -4.03 -15.93
C ILE A 45 -15.27 -4.58 -17.34
N ASN A 46 -14.20 -4.76 -18.12
CA ASN A 46 -14.31 -5.29 -19.49
C ASN A 46 -14.89 -6.72 -19.50
N ASP A 47 -14.45 -7.58 -18.58
CA ASP A 47 -14.96 -8.94 -18.44
C ASP A 47 -16.44 -8.94 -18.06
N PHE A 48 -16.85 -8.00 -17.21
CA PHE A 48 -18.26 -7.80 -16.85
C PHE A 48 -19.11 -7.41 -18.07
N TYR A 49 -18.66 -6.43 -18.85
CA TYR A 49 -19.36 -6.05 -20.10
C TYR A 49 -19.36 -7.20 -21.11
N ALA A 50 -18.23 -7.87 -21.33
CA ALA A 50 -18.14 -8.96 -22.28
C ALA A 50 -19.07 -10.15 -21.94
N ARG A 51 -19.31 -10.39 -20.64
CA ARG A 51 -20.18 -11.48 -20.18
C ARG A 51 -21.66 -11.14 -20.21
N TYR A 52 -22.02 -9.88 -19.94
CA TYR A 52 -23.40 -9.51 -19.65
C TYR A 52 -24.01 -8.52 -20.64
N ALA A 53 -23.21 -7.80 -21.42
CA ALA A 53 -23.75 -6.91 -22.45
C ALA A 53 -24.31 -7.74 -23.61
N SER A 54 -25.48 -7.32 -24.10
CA SER A 54 -26.09 -7.85 -25.32
C SER A 54 -25.55 -7.13 -26.57
N GLU A 55 -26.04 -7.49 -27.76
CA GLU A 55 -25.72 -6.77 -29.01
C GLU A 55 -26.08 -5.27 -28.97
N GLN A 56 -26.89 -4.82 -28.01
CA GLN A 56 -27.48 -3.47 -27.92
C GLN A 56 -27.09 -2.71 -26.64
N ASP A 57 -25.96 -3.04 -25.99
CA ASP A 57 -25.47 -2.54 -24.68
C ASP A 57 -25.95 -3.35 -23.46
N LEU A 58 -25.35 -3.04 -22.29
CA LEU A 58 -25.70 -3.60 -20.98
C LEU A 58 -26.79 -2.75 -20.31
N SER A 59 -27.98 -3.32 -20.09
CA SER A 59 -29.05 -2.65 -19.38
C SER A 59 -28.84 -2.64 -17.85
N TYR A 60 -29.43 -1.65 -17.16
CA TYR A 60 -29.39 -1.60 -15.70
C TYR A 60 -30.03 -2.85 -15.08
N ASP A 61 -31.17 -3.33 -15.63
CA ASP A 61 -31.83 -4.56 -15.18
C ASP A 61 -30.87 -5.76 -15.23
N GLU A 62 -30.11 -5.90 -16.32
CA GLU A 62 -29.11 -6.97 -16.45
C GLU A 62 -27.96 -6.87 -15.46
N ALA A 63 -27.53 -5.65 -15.12
CA ALA A 63 -26.47 -5.40 -14.15
C ALA A 63 -26.92 -5.73 -12.71
N VAL A 64 -28.19 -5.44 -12.35
CA VAL A 64 -28.71 -5.71 -10.99
C VAL A 64 -29.33 -7.09 -10.84
N ARG A 65 -29.40 -7.90 -11.91
CA ARG A 65 -29.79 -9.31 -11.81
C ARG A 65 -28.87 -10.05 -10.85
N ARG A 66 -29.49 -10.95 -10.08
CA ARG A 66 -28.78 -11.87 -9.19
C ARG A 66 -27.82 -12.74 -9.99
N LEU A 67 -26.69 -13.06 -9.36
CA LEU A 67 -25.77 -14.02 -9.92
C LEU A 67 -26.47 -15.35 -10.18
N SER A 68 -26.23 -15.93 -11.36
CA SER A 68 -26.63 -17.31 -11.67
C SER A 68 -25.85 -18.30 -10.81
N ARG A 69 -26.30 -19.57 -10.72
CA ARG A 69 -25.58 -20.59 -9.91
C ARG A 69 -24.10 -20.74 -10.27
N PRO A 70 -23.71 -20.79 -11.57
CA PRO A 70 -22.30 -20.78 -11.95
C PRO A 70 -21.57 -19.51 -11.52
N GLU A 71 -22.17 -18.33 -11.71
CA GLU A 71 -21.59 -17.04 -11.33
C GLU A 71 -21.36 -16.94 -9.80
N VAL A 72 -22.29 -17.44 -8.99
CA VAL A 72 -22.13 -17.51 -7.52
C VAL A 72 -20.93 -18.39 -7.14
N LYS A 73 -20.71 -19.50 -7.86
CA LYS A 73 -19.56 -20.39 -7.61
C LYS A 73 -18.24 -19.67 -7.91
N GLU A 74 -18.16 -18.94 -9.01
CA GLU A 74 -16.99 -18.15 -9.38
C GLU A 74 -16.74 -17.01 -8.38
N TRP A 75 -17.80 -16.29 -7.99
CA TRP A 75 -17.73 -15.25 -6.96
C TRP A 75 -17.15 -15.79 -5.65
N LYS A 76 -17.69 -16.91 -5.14
CA LYS A 76 -17.19 -17.56 -3.93
C LYS A 76 -15.74 -18.04 -4.05
N ALA A 77 -15.33 -18.49 -5.23
CA ALA A 77 -13.94 -18.86 -5.47
C ALA A 77 -13.02 -17.63 -5.37
N SER A 78 -13.39 -16.50 -5.99
CA SER A 78 -12.61 -15.25 -5.90
C SER A 78 -12.48 -14.73 -4.46
N ILE A 79 -13.56 -14.77 -3.68
CA ILE A 79 -13.54 -14.48 -2.25
C ILE A 79 -12.65 -15.46 -1.50
N GLY A 80 -12.73 -16.76 -1.81
CA GLY A 80 -11.88 -17.78 -1.18
C GLY A 80 -10.38 -17.55 -1.44
N ASP A 81 -10.01 -17.13 -2.64
CA ASP A 81 -8.63 -16.77 -2.95
C ASP A 81 -8.18 -15.49 -2.23
N TRP A 82 -9.08 -14.52 -2.09
CA TRP A 82 -8.80 -13.32 -1.31
C TRP A 82 -8.64 -13.62 0.20
N VAL A 83 -9.48 -14.48 0.77
CA VAL A 83 -9.35 -14.96 2.16
C VAL A 83 -7.99 -15.61 2.38
N LYS A 84 -7.48 -16.41 1.42
CA LYS A 84 -6.12 -16.96 1.51
C LYS A 84 -5.07 -15.85 1.56
N ARG A 85 -5.18 -14.82 0.73
CA ARG A 85 -4.27 -13.66 0.76
C ARG A 85 -4.32 -12.93 2.10
N ILE A 86 -5.52 -12.67 2.63
CA ILE A 86 -5.72 -12.03 3.95
C ILE A 86 -5.05 -12.86 5.05
N ASN A 87 -5.20 -14.18 5.03
CA ASN A 87 -4.60 -15.04 6.04
C ASN A 87 -3.07 -15.11 5.96
N GLN A 88 -2.49 -14.83 4.80
CA GLN A 88 -1.03 -14.76 4.60
C GLN A 88 -0.44 -13.41 5.01
N GLU A 89 -1.27 -12.38 5.22
CA GLU A 89 -0.80 -11.07 5.68
C GLU A 89 -0.24 -11.16 7.11
N GLN A 90 0.94 -10.60 7.29
CA GLN A 90 1.73 -10.65 8.53
C GLN A 90 1.52 -9.40 9.38
N ASP A 91 1.20 -8.26 8.75
CA ASP A 91 0.85 -7.05 9.47
C ASP A 91 -0.57 -7.20 10.04
N GLU A 92 -0.67 -7.42 11.35
CA GLU A 92 -1.96 -7.67 12.02
C GLU A 92 -2.93 -6.47 11.93
N ALA A 93 -2.43 -5.24 11.81
CA ALA A 93 -3.29 -4.07 11.62
C ALA A 93 -3.90 -4.06 10.21
N VAL A 94 -3.09 -4.31 9.18
CA VAL A 94 -3.56 -4.46 7.80
C VAL A 94 -4.53 -5.63 7.69
N LYS A 95 -4.20 -6.77 8.29
CA LYS A 95 -5.04 -7.96 8.30
C LYS A 95 -6.40 -7.72 8.96
N ALA A 96 -6.44 -6.99 10.07
CA ALA A 96 -7.70 -6.62 10.72
C ALA A 96 -8.58 -5.75 9.81
N LEU A 97 -8.00 -4.76 9.13
CA LEU A 97 -8.71 -3.93 8.16
C LEU A 97 -9.26 -4.75 6.99
N LEU A 98 -8.45 -5.65 6.42
CA LEU A 98 -8.87 -6.51 5.32
C LEU A 98 -10.00 -7.49 5.74
N LYS A 99 -9.96 -8.00 6.97
CA LYS A 99 -11.05 -8.81 7.52
C LYS A 99 -12.35 -8.02 7.63
N ALA A 100 -12.29 -6.77 8.09
CA ALA A 100 -13.47 -5.91 8.14
C ALA A 100 -14.07 -5.64 6.74
N GLU A 101 -13.21 -5.44 5.73
CA GLU A 101 -13.64 -5.31 4.34
C GLU A 101 -14.28 -6.60 3.81
N LEU A 102 -13.71 -7.76 4.17
CA LEU A 102 -14.30 -9.06 3.85
C LEU A 102 -15.66 -9.27 4.49
N ASP A 103 -15.82 -8.89 5.75
CA ASP A 103 -17.10 -8.98 6.47
C ASP A 103 -18.17 -8.07 5.85
N ALA A 104 -17.76 -6.95 5.25
CA ALA A 104 -18.65 -6.05 4.52
C ALA A 104 -19.06 -6.60 3.15
N LEU A 105 -18.31 -7.53 2.56
CA LEU A 105 -18.69 -8.15 1.28
C LEU A 105 -19.79 -9.20 1.48
N SER A 106 -20.85 -9.11 0.67
CA SER A 106 -21.86 -10.16 0.61
C SER A 106 -21.33 -11.38 -0.14
N TYR A 107 -21.23 -12.53 0.54
CA TYR A 107 -20.84 -13.81 -0.06
C TYR A 107 -22.00 -14.80 -0.20
N ASN A 108 -23.24 -14.34 0.04
CA ASN A 108 -24.45 -15.16 -0.08
C ASN A 108 -24.98 -15.19 -1.52
N SER A 109 -25.96 -16.06 -1.81
CA SER A 109 -26.51 -16.26 -3.16
C SER A 109 -27.47 -15.17 -3.63
N GLN A 110 -27.62 -14.08 -2.88
CA GLN A 110 -28.52 -12.98 -3.23
C GLN A 110 -27.80 -11.78 -3.86
N ILE A 111 -26.48 -11.84 -3.98
CA ILE A 111 -25.67 -10.79 -4.61
C ILE A 111 -26.00 -10.62 -6.09
N SER A 112 -26.09 -9.37 -6.54
CA SER A 112 -26.24 -8.98 -7.94
C SER A 112 -24.90 -8.98 -8.68
N ARG A 113 -24.96 -8.98 -10.02
CA ARG A 113 -23.76 -8.89 -10.86
C ARG A 113 -22.99 -7.60 -10.59
N LEU A 114 -23.69 -6.47 -10.46
CA LEU A 114 -23.08 -5.18 -10.17
C LEU A 114 -22.39 -5.16 -8.79
N GLU A 115 -23.02 -5.72 -7.76
CA GLU A 115 -22.40 -5.83 -6.43
C GLU A 115 -21.16 -6.74 -6.46
N ALA A 116 -21.19 -7.82 -7.25
CA ALA A 116 -20.02 -8.69 -7.41
C ALA A 116 -18.87 -7.98 -8.13
N LEU A 117 -19.15 -7.20 -9.18
CA LEU A 117 -18.15 -6.34 -9.83
C LEU A 117 -17.57 -5.32 -8.85
N PHE A 118 -18.42 -4.63 -8.09
CA PHE A 118 -17.99 -3.68 -7.06
C PHE A 118 -17.07 -4.35 -6.05
N GLY A 119 -17.43 -5.56 -5.59
CA GLY A 119 -16.58 -6.36 -4.71
C GLY A 119 -15.22 -6.71 -5.31
N GLN A 120 -15.16 -7.06 -6.60
CA GLN A 120 -13.87 -7.30 -7.30
C GLN A 120 -13.00 -6.04 -7.37
N ILE A 121 -13.61 -4.88 -7.60
CA ILE A 121 -12.91 -3.59 -7.58
C ILE A 121 -12.38 -3.30 -6.18
N GLN A 122 -13.19 -3.47 -5.14
CA GLN A 122 -12.77 -3.29 -3.75
C GLN A 122 -11.60 -4.22 -3.37
N MET A 123 -11.65 -5.49 -3.77
CA MET A 123 -10.53 -6.42 -3.57
C MET A 123 -9.25 -5.92 -4.26
N SER A 124 -9.35 -5.38 -5.48
CA SER A 124 -8.20 -4.82 -6.22
C SER A 124 -7.61 -3.58 -5.54
N LEU A 125 -8.46 -2.71 -5.00
CA LEU A 125 -8.03 -1.53 -4.22
C LEU A 125 -7.39 -1.93 -2.88
N ASN A 126 -7.92 -2.97 -2.22
CA ASN A 126 -7.36 -3.53 -1.00
C ASN A 126 -5.97 -4.17 -1.23
N ASP A 127 -5.78 -4.84 -2.38
CA ASP A 127 -4.46 -5.36 -2.77
C ASP A 127 -3.46 -4.21 -3.01
N LEU A 128 -3.89 -3.12 -3.69
CA LEU A 128 -3.07 -1.91 -3.87
C LEU A 128 -2.67 -1.28 -2.53
N TYR A 129 -3.62 -1.14 -1.61
CA TYR A 129 -3.37 -0.63 -0.25
C TYR A 129 -2.31 -1.47 0.47
N THR A 130 -2.50 -2.79 0.50
CA THR A 130 -1.61 -3.74 1.18
C THR A 130 -0.18 -3.66 0.64
N VAL A 131 -0.03 -3.65 -0.68
CA VAL A 131 1.28 -3.52 -1.34
C VAL A 131 1.90 -2.16 -1.02
N GLY A 132 1.11 -1.08 -1.06
CA GLY A 132 1.56 0.27 -0.75
C GLY A 132 2.09 0.41 0.68
N VAL A 133 1.36 -0.11 1.67
CA VAL A 133 1.79 -0.11 3.07
C VAL A 133 3.12 -0.85 3.23
N ARG A 134 3.23 -2.04 2.63
CA ARG A 134 4.46 -2.84 2.71
C ARG A 134 5.67 -2.12 2.11
N GLN A 135 5.53 -1.58 0.90
CA GLN A 135 6.62 -0.87 0.22
C GLN A 135 7.04 0.40 0.99
N MET A 136 6.07 1.17 1.49
CA MET A 136 6.36 2.38 2.27
C MET A 136 7.01 2.05 3.62
N ARG A 137 6.50 1.03 4.34
CA ARG A 137 7.06 0.61 5.62
C ARG A 137 8.53 0.18 5.47
N GLN A 138 8.83 -0.61 4.44
CA GLN A 138 10.20 -1.03 4.15
C GLN A 138 11.11 0.16 3.83
N GLU A 139 10.73 1.00 2.87
CA GLU A 139 11.58 2.12 2.45
C GLU A 139 11.78 3.18 3.54
N PHE A 140 10.73 3.50 4.30
CA PHE A 140 10.87 4.44 5.40
C PHE A 140 11.69 3.87 6.55
N GLY A 141 11.57 2.56 6.84
CA GLY A 141 12.43 1.89 7.81
C GLY A 141 13.89 1.90 7.39
N ASP A 142 14.17 1.61 6.13
CA ASP A 142 15.52 1.65 5.56
C ASP A 142 16.10 3.07 5.53
N LEU A 143 15.29 4.06 5.19
CA LEU A 143 15.68 5.48 5.21
C LEU A 143 15.99 5.96 6.62
N PHE A 144 15.12 5.65 7.60
CA PHE A 144 15.34 6.00 8.99
C PHE A 144 16.62 5.36 9.53
N THR A 145 16.78 4.06 9.31
CA THR A 145 17.96 3.30 9.77
C THR A 145 19.25 3.83 9.16
N ALA A 146 19.27 4.04 7.84
CA ALA A 146 20.43 4.59 7.16
C ALA A 146 20.74 6.02 7.63
N GLY A 147 19.71 6.87 7.76
CA GLY A 147 19.84 8.26 8.21
C GLY A 147 20.41 8.35 9.63
N TYR A 148 19.92 7.52 10.54
CA TYR A 148 20.40 7.45 11.92
C TYR A 148 21.89 7.12 11.99
N TYR A 149 22.31 6.00 11.40
CA TYR A 149 23.70 5.56 11.48
C TYR A 149 24.66 6.49 10.72
N LYS A 150 24.26 6.98 9.54
CA LYS A 150 25.06 7.94 8.78
C LYS A 150 25.25 9.24 9.54
N LYS A 151 24.20 9.76 10.19
CA LYS A 151 24.28 10.98 10.99
C LYS A 151 25.13 10.78 12.24
N ALA A 152 25.00 9.65 12.94
CA ALA A 152 25.85 9.31 14.08
C ALA A 152 27.33 9.24 13.68
N TYR A 153 27.64 8.58 12.56
CA TYR A 153 28.98 8.52 11.99
C TYR A 153 29.51 9.92 11.63
N ASP A 154 28.71 10.73 10.93
CA ASP A 154 29.10 12.08 10.50
C ASP A 154 29.41 12.98 11.72
N ILE A 155 28.65 12.87 12.81
CA ILE A 155 28.91 13.57 14.07
C ILE A 155 30.25 13.11 14.66
N GLN A 156 30.46 11.81 14.84
CA GLN A 156 31.70 11.28 15.43
C GLN A 156 32.94 11.61 14.59
N GLN A 157 32.81 11.64 13.26
CA GLN A 157 33.89 12.09 12.37
C GLN A 157 34.23 13.57 12.55
N ARG A 158 33.26 14.41 12.94
CA ARG A 158 33.48 15.85 13.13
C ARG A 158 34.08 16.18 14.48
N VAL A 159 33.58 15.58 15.55
CA VAL A 159 33.92 15.97 16.93
C VAL A 159 34.82 14.95 17.65
N GLY A 160 35.22 13.88 16.96
CA GLY A 160 35.87 12.72 17.56
C GLY A 160 34.86 11.77 18.19
N PHE A 161 35.35 10.66 18.72
CA PHE A 161 34.50 9.72 19.46
C PHE A 161 33.94 10.40 20.72
N VAL A 162 32.62 10.51 20.82
CA VAL A 162 31.94 11.09 21.99
C VAL A 162 31.40 10.00 22.92
N HIS A 163 30.58 9.10 22.39
CA HIS A 163 29.96 7.98 23.09
C HIS A 163 29.43 6.94 22.09
N GLU A 164 29.14 5.73 22.57
CA GLU A 164 28.41 4.71 21.81
C GLU A 164 26.96 5.16 21.57
N PHE A 165 26.47 5.03 20.33
CA PHE A 165 25.07 5.33 20.00
C PHE A 165 24.19 4.09 20.15
N ALA A 166 22.91 4.31 20.47
CA ALA A 166 21.94 3.24 20.61
C ALA A 166 21.75 2.48 19.28
N LYS A 167 21.68 1.15 19.35
CA LYS A 167 21.32 0.36 18.16
C LYS A 167 19.82 0.48 17.91
N ILE A 168 19.44 0.73 16.66
CA ILE A 168 18.05 0.69 16.24
C ILE A 168 17.56 -0.76 16.31
N ASN A 169 16.40 -0.96 16.92
CA ASN A 169 15.63 -2.21 16.87
C ASN A 169 14.31 -2.00 16.10
N GLU A 170 13.60 -3.10 15.84
CA GLU A 170 12.35 -3.07 15.07
C GLU A 170 11.23 -2.27 15.74
N ASP A 171 11.17 -2.28 17.07
CA ASP A 171 10.20 -1.49 17.84
C ASP A 171 10.41 0.01 17.63
N MET A 172 11.66 0.48 17.65
CA MET A 172 11.98 1.89 17.36
C MET A 172 11.57 2.27 15.94
N ILE A 173 11.84 1.40 14.96
CA ILE A 173 11.41 1.64 13.57
C ILE A 173 9.88 1.75 13.54
N THR A 174 9.18 0.76 14.10
CA THR A 174 7.71 0.74 14.13
C THR A 174 7.14 2.00 14.77
N ASN A 175 7.68 2.43 15.92
CA ASN A 175 7.24 3.64 16.62
C ASN A 175 7.45 4.92 15.80
N VAL A 176 8.59 5.03 15.10
CA VAL A 176 8.86 6.20 14.25
C VAL A 176 7.94 6.22 13.02
N LEU A 177 7.67 5.05 12.45
CA LEU A 177 6.86 4.92 11.25
C LEU A 177 5.36 5.08 11.52
N SER A 178 4.89 4.74 12.73
CA SER A 178 3.50 4.94 13.16
C SER A 178 3.26 6.33 13.80
N TYR A 179 4.30 7.15 13.94
CA TYR A 179 4.14 8.49 14.49
C TYR A 179 3.34 9.40 13.53
N PRO A 180 2.32 10.13 14.01
CA PRO A 180 1.45 10.96 13.17
C PRO A 180 2.11 12.30 12.82
N TRP A 181 3.21 12.27 12.06
CA TRP A 181 4.05 13.44 11.71
C TRP A 181 3.27 14.66 11.17
N SER A 182 2.12 14.43 10.54
CA SER A 182 1.16 15.49 10.21
C SER A 182 -0.26 14.91 10.28
N GLY A 183 -0.70 14.67 11.51
CA GLY A 183 -2.07 14.24 11.86
C GLY A 183 -2.38 12.76 11.63
N ALA A 184 -1.65 12.08 10.76
CA ALA A 184 -1.77 10.65 10.49
C ALA A 184 -0.44 10.07 10.01
N ASP A 185 -0.21 8.78 10.25
CA ASP A 185 0.90 8.05 9.63
C ASP A 185 0.63 7.74 8.15
N PHE A 186 1.62 7.18 7.46
CA PHE A 186 1.50 6.89 6.02
C PHE A 186 0.46 5.79 5.72
N SER A 187 0.30 4.80 6.60
CA SER A 187 -0.63 3.69 6.40
C SER A 187 -2.08 4.17 6.51
N ALA A 188 -2.37 5.03 7.49
CA ALA A 188 -3.67 5.68 7.65
C ALA A 188 -3.99 6.60 6.46
N ARG A 189 -2.99 7.33 5.93
CA ARG A 189 -3.17 8.14 4.71
C ARG A 189 -3.45 7.31 3.47
N LEU A 190 -2.75 6.20 3.28
CA LEU A 190 -3.03 5.28 2.18
C LEU A 190 -4.44 4.71 2.28
N TRP A 191 -4.89 4.38 3.50
CA TRP A 191 -6.24 3.89 3.73
C TRP A 191 -7.29 4.94 3.36
N GLU A 192 -7.10 6.18 3.79
CA GLU A 192 -8.03 7.27 3.46
C GLU A 192 -8.03 7.57 1.96
N ASN A 193 -6.86 7.60 1.31
CA ASN A 193 -6.76 7.75 -0.14
C ASN A 193 -7.52 6.64 -0.88
N LYS A 194 -7.45 5.38 -0.41
CA LYS A 194 -8.26 4.28 -0.97
C LYS A 194 -9.75 4.59 -0.88
N ARG A 195 -10.23 5.09 0.26
CA ARG A 195 -11.68 5.37 0.48
C ARG A 195 -12.22 6.50 -0.39
N MET A 196 -11.36 7.39 -0.86
CA MET A 196 -11.72 8.51 -1.73
C MET A 196 -11.78 8.14 -3.22
N LEU A 197 -11.29 6.95 -3.61
CA LEU A 197 -11.35 6.42 -4.98
C LEU A 197 -12.66 5.68 -5.23
#